data_AF-A0A2W7MZM8-F1
#
_entry.id   AF-A0A2W7MZM8-F1
#
_cell.length_a   1.000
_cell.length_b   1.000
_cell.length_c   1.000
_cell.angle_alpha   90.00
_cell.angle_beta   90.00
_cell.angle_gamma   90.00
#
_symmetry.space_group_name_H-M   'P 1'
#
loop_
_entity.id
_entity.type
_entity.pdbx_description
1 polymer ?
#
loop_
_entity_poly.entity_id
_entity_poly.type
_entity_poly.pdbx_seq_one_letter_code
_entity_poly.pdbx_strand_id
1 'polypeptide(L)'
;MSKIEATELGGRRTTGKGDRHITSLATELLRIAGLAGLFAIALVVLRDDPFLLNILAYTCLFGGLATSWNIIGGFGGQFSLGHGVFFAAGAYTTANLYFHFGISPWLTLIPAVVVASAVALAVSWPTFRLKGPFFAIATLALNEVAFVLANYFDGLTGGPRGMMLPFRAGFENMVFTSKLPYAIIMIGFLLVTLVTAAIVLRSRLGYYLQAVRLDEDAARSVGIGVLRVKLMGMAVSAGLTGVGGSLFAMYIRYVDPPTLLSIQDVGVRFLLISLIGGVGTLYGPLAGALLIVPLEFQLRATLGSALPGGNLMVLGALLVIFALFMRKGLVGTVSDIWDRYGRRRDE
;
A
#
# COMPACT_ATOMS: atom_id res chain seq x y z
N MET A 1 18.54 -37.18 42.85
CA MET A 1 18.05 -35.99 42.10
C MET A 1 18.87 -35.89 40.82
N SER A 2 18.67 -36.79 39.85
CA SER A 2 17.55 -36.87 38.87
C SER A 2 17.79 -35.88 37.72
N LYS A 3 18.57 -36.24 36.68
CA LYS A 3 18.11 -36.86 35.42
C LYS A 3 16.94 -36.16 34.66
N ILE A 4 16.52 -34.96 35.07
CA ILE A 4 15.40 -34.24 34.42
C ILE A 4 15.84 -33.06 33.54
N GLU A 5 17.04 -32.50 33.68
CA GLU A 5 17.42 -31.29 32.92
C GLU A 5 18.11 -31.54 31.56
N ALA A 6 18.35 -32.79 31.16
CA ALA A 6 19.02 -33.11 29.89
C ALA A 6 18.05 -33.46 28.73
N THR A 7 16.73 -33.46 28.98
CA THR A 7 15.72 -33.97 28.02
C THR A 7 15.01 -32.86 27.22
N GLU A 8 15.22 -31.58 27.52
CA GLU A 8 14.56 -30.47 26.79
C GLU A 8 15.40 -29.81 25.68
N LEU A 9 16.64 -30.28 25.45
CA LEU A 9 17.47 -29.84 24.32
C LEU A 9 17.29 -30.71 23.05
N GLY A 10 16.33 -31.63 23.07
CA GLY A 10 15.98 -32.54 21.98
C GLY A 10 14.93 -31.97 21.03
N GLY A 11 15.37 -31.20 20.04
CA GLY A 11 14.81 -31.28 18.69
C GLY A 11 13.33 -30.91 18.49
N ARG A 12 12.98 -29.63 18.67
CA ARG A 12 12.06 -29.01 17.69
C ARG A 12 12.86 -28.59 16.48
N ARG A 13 13.14 -29.55 15.61
CA ARG A 13 13.30 -29.26 14.19
C ARG A 13 12.00 -28.59 13.77
N THR A 14 11.99 -27.25 13.76
CA THR A 14 11.09 -26.51 12.89
C THR A 14 11.45 -27.02 11.50
N THR A 15 10.67 -27.96 11.01
CA THR A 15 10.76 -28.43 9.63
C THR A 15 10.58 -27.19 8.78
N GLY A 16 11.70 -26.66 8.30
CA GLY A 16 11.74 -25.61 7.31
C GLY A 16 11.10 -26.15 6.05
N LYS A 17 9.77 -26.14 5.99
CA LYS A 17 9.03 -26.38 4.75
C LYS A 17 8.97 -25.05 4.02
N GLY A 18 10.14 -24.65 3.55
CA GLY A 18 10.40 -23.43 2.79
C GLY A 18 10.33 -23.65 1.28
N ASP A 19 9.82 -24.79 0.79
CA ASP A 19 9.49 -24.93 -0.63
C ASP A 19 8.15 -24.25 -0.93
N ARG A 20 8.11 -22.92 -0.74
CA ARG A 20 7.20 -22.12 -1.55
C ARG A 20 7.81 -22.15 -2.94
N HIS A 21 7.23 -22.92 -3.85
CA HIS A 21 7.57 -22.88 -5.28
C HIS A 21 7.89 -21.44 -5.67
N ILE A 22 9.17 -21.14 -5.93
CA ILE A 22 9.58 -19.85 -6.46
C ILE A 22 9.05 -19.83 -7.89
N THR A 23 7.81 -19.37 -8.03
CA THR A 23 7.16 -19.25 -9.33
C THR A 23 7.97 -18.28 -10.16
N SER A 24 8.22 -18.65 -11.41
CA SER A 24 8.97 -17.80 -12.33
C SER A 24 8.25 -16.45 -12.50
N LEU A 25 9.00 -15.41 -12.86
CA LEU A 25 8.42 -14.10 -13.15
C LEU A 25 7.35 -14.20 -14.25
N ALA A 26 7.57 -15.04 -15.26
CA ALA A 26 6.59 -15.30 -16.33
C ALA A 26 5.27 -15.86 -15.79
N THR A 27 5.33 -16.79 -14.83
CA THR A 27 4.12 -17.35 -14.21
C THR A 27 3.32 -16.29 -13.45
N GLU A 28 3.97 -15.34 -12.77
CA GLU A 28 3.23 -14.25 -12.13
C GLU A 28 2.69 -13.24 -13.11
N LEU A 29 3.42 -12.92 -14.17
CA LEU A 29 2.88 -12.05 -15.22
C LEU A 29 1.62 -12.66 -15.84
N LEU A 30 1.58 -13.99 -16.04
CA LEU A 30 0.37 -14.69 -16.48
C LEU A 30 -0.77 -14.59 -15.45
N ARG A 31 -0.49 -14.72 -14.16
CA ARG A 31 -1.49 -14.55 -13.09
C ARG A 31 -2.02 -13.13 -13.01
N ILE A 32 -1.14 -12.13 -13.14
CA ILE A 32 -1.51 -10.71 -13.18
C ILE A 32 -2.33 -10.42 -14.45
N ALA A 33 -2.00 -11.02 -15.59
CA ALA A 33 -2.81 -10.92 -16.81
C ALA A 33 -4.19 -11.55 -16.63
N GLY A 34 -4.28 -12.70 -15.95
CA GLY A 34 -5.57 -13.30 -15.56
C GLY A 34 -6.39 -12.39 -14.64
N LEU A 35 -5.75 -11.75 -13.65
CA LEU A 35 -6.39 -10.73 -12.80
C LEU A 35 -6.87 -9.52 -13.61
N ALA A 36 -6.08 -9.04 -14.56
CA ALA A 36 -6.49 -7.97 -15.46
C ALA A 36 -7.74 -8.36 -16.26
N GLY A 37 -7.82 -9.60 -16.75
CA GLY A 37 -9.01 -10.15 -17.40
C GLY A 37 -10.23 -10.16 -16.47
N LEU A 38 -10.06 -10.57 -15.21
CA LEU A 38 -11.13 -10.55 -14.21
C LEU A 38 -11.63 -9.12 -13.92
N PHE A 39 -10.72 -8.15 -13.77
CA PHE A 39 -11.08 -6.75 -13.59
C PHE A 39 -11.76 -6.16 -14.84
N ALA A 40 -11.37 -6.57 -16.05
CA ALA A 40 -12.04 -6.17 -17.27
C ALA A 40 -13.48 -6.70 -17.33
N ILE A 41 -13.71 -7.96 -16.93
CA ILE A 41 -15.06 -8.53 -16.82
C ILE A 41 -15.88 -7.75 -15.78
N ALA A 42 -15.31 -7.49 -14.59
CA ALA A 42 -15.97 -6.69 -13.57
C ALA A 42 -16.34 -5.29 -14.08
N LEU A 43 -15.47 -4.66 -14.86
CA LEU A 43 -15.73 -3.35 -15.46
C LEU A 43 -16.90 -3.38 -16.45
N VAL A 44 -17.00 -4.43 -17.27
CA VAL A 44 -18.13 -4.60 -18.21
C VAL A 44 -19.44 -4.81 -17.47
N VAL A 45 -19.44 -5.62 -16.41
CA VAL A 45 -20.64 -5.91 -15.60
C VAL A 45 -21.11 -4.67 -14.82
N LEU A 46 -20.17 -3.89 -14.28
CA LEU A 46 -20.46 -2.75 -13.40
C LEU A 46 -20.59 -1.41 -14.13
N ARG A 47 -20.46 -1.39 -15.47
CA ARG A 47 -20.37 -0.15 -16.26
C ARG A 47 -21.54 0.82 -16.08
N ASP A 48 -22.71 0.28 -15.76
CA ASP A 48 -23.97 1.01 -15.68
C ASP A 48 -24.27 1.52 -14.24
N ASP A 49 -23.45 1.15 -13.24
CA ASP A 49 -23.60 1.56 -11.84
C ASP A 49 -22.43 2.46 -11.38
N PRO A 50 -22.62 3.80 -11.33
CA PRO A 50 -21.57 4.73 -10.91
C PRO A 50 -21.09 4.55 -9.46
N PHE A 51 -21.95 4.02 -8.58
CA PHE A 51 -21.60 3.78 -7.17
C PHE A 51 -20.65 2.58 -7.07
N LEU A 52 -20.97 1.47 -7.73
CA LEU A 52 -20.09 0.29 -7.76
C LEU A 52 -18.77 0.57 -8.50
N LEU A 53 -18.79 1.37 -9.57
CA LEU A 53 -17.56 1.82 -10.25
C LEU A 53 -16.67 2.66 -9.33
N ASN A 54 -17.26 3.49 -8.47
CA ASN A 54 -16.52 4.26 -7.48
C ASN A 54 -15.85 3.32 -6.45
N ILE A 55 -16.59 2.35 -5.91
CA ILE A 55 -16.04 1.34 -5.00
C ILE A 55 -14.89 0.58 -5.66
N LEU A 56 -15.06 0.14 -6.91
CA LEU A 56 -14.03 -0.54 -7.67
C LEU A 56 -12.78 0.33 -7.85
N ALA A 57 -12.95 1.60 -8.25
CA ALA A 57 -11.84 2.54 -8.42
C ALA A 57 -11.06 2.76 -7.12
N TYR A 58 -11.76 2.97 -6.00
CA TYR A 58 -11.12 3.09 -4.68
C TYR A 58 -10.42 1.79 -4.26
N THR A 59 -11.05 0.64 -4.53
CA THR A 59 -10.47 -0.67 -4.20
C THR A 59 -9.15 -0.88 -4.94
N CYS A 60 -9.09 -0.56 -6.24
CA CYS A 60 -7.88 -0.67 -7.03
C CYS A 60 -6.82 0.36 -6.60
N LEU A 61 -7.21 1.61 -6.33
CA LEU A 61 -6.31 2.64 -5.84
C LEU A 61 -5.65 2.24 -4.51
N PHE A 62 -6.45 1.87 -3.51
CA PHE A 62 -5.95 1.47 -2.19
C PHE A 62 -5.24 0.12 -2.22
N GLY A 63 -5.63 -0.80 -3.10
CA GLY A 63 -4.89 -2.04 -3.36
C GLY A 63 -3.50 -1.76 -3.93
N GLY A 64 -3.38 -0.81 -4.86
CA GLY A 64 -2.09 -0.39 -5.41
C GLY A 64 -1.22 0.34 -4.38
N LEU A 65 -1.81 1.22 -3.57
CA LEU A 65 -1.12 1.90 -2.47
C LEU A 65 -0.63 0.92 -1.41
N ALA A 66 -1.47 -0.04 -1.00
CA ALA A 66 -1.11 -1.09 -0.05
C ALA A 66 -0.02 -2.01 -0.63
N THR A 67 -0.09 -2.34 -1.92
CA THR A 67 0.97 -3.08 -2.62
C THR A 67 2.28 -2.30 -2.63
N SER A 68 2.22 -0.99 -2.87
CA SER A 68 3.39 -0.09 -2.85
C SER A 68 4.03 -0.04 -1.46
N TRP A 69 3.23 0.09 -0.41
CA TRP A 69 3.68 0.03 0.98
C TRP A 69 4.33 -1.32 1.33
N ASN A 70 3.72 -2.41 0.86
CA ASN A 70 4.16 -3.79 1.12
C ASN A 70 5.57 -4.09 0.56
N ILE A 71 6.08 -3.30 -0.40
CA ILE A 71 7.46 -3.45 -0.90
C ILE A 71 8.48 -3.27 0.23
N ILE A 72 8.32 -2.22 1.05
CA ILE A 72 9.26 -1.91 2.13
C ILE A 72 8.78 -2.44 3.48
N GLY A 73 7.47 -2.30 3.78
CA GLY A 73 6.87 -2.80 5.02
C GLY A 73 6.77 -4.32 5.04
N GLY A 74 6.36 -4.92 3.94
CA GLY A 74 6.21 -6.35 3.81
C GLY A 74 7.50 -7.07 3.49
N PHE A 75 8.12 -6.79 2.34
CA PHE A 75 9.32 -7.52 1.93
C PHE A 75 10.55 -7.10 2.75
N GLY A 76 10.71 -5.80 3.04
CA GLY A 76 11.82 -5.26 3.83
C GLY A 76 11.61 -5.22 5.35
N GLY A 77 10.41 -5.52 5.84
CA GLY A 77 10.10 -5.54 7.28
C GLY A 77 10.10 -4.18 7.97
N GLN A 78 10.11 -3.08 7.21
CA GLN A 78 10.18 -1.72 7.79
C GLN A 78 8.78 -1.10 7.84
N PHE A 79 8.14 -1.16 9.01
CA PHE A 79 6.79 -0.64 9.23
C PHE A 79 6.78 0.88 9.27
N SER A 80 6.71 1.52 8.10
CA SER A 80 6.59 2.98 8.01
C SER A 80 5.14 3.41 8.12
N LEU A 81 4.88 4.38 9.01
CA LEU A 81 3.59 5.08 9.16
C LEU A 81 3.60 6.43 8.44
N GLY A 82 4.70 6.75 7.75
CA GLY A 82 4.92 8.04 7.08
C GLY A 82 4.59 8.05 5.60
N HIS A 83 4.07 6.96 5.02
CA HIS A 83 3.76 6.90 3.59
C HIS A 83 2.71 7.93 3.14
N GLY A 84 1.91 8.47 4.07
CA GLY A 84 1.06 9.63 3.83
C GLY A 84 1.82 10.84 3.30
N VAL A 85 3.07 11.05 3.75
CA VAL A 85 3.95 12.13 3.26
C VAL A 85 4.27 11.97 1.79
N PHE A 86 4.57 10.75 1.32
CA PHE A 86 4.90 10.52 -0.09
C PHE A 86 3.66 10.57 -0.98
N PHE A 87 2.51 10.13 -0.44
CA PHE A 87 1.20 10.29 -1.08
C PHE A 87 0.89 11.77 -1.28
N ALA A 88 1.01 12.59 -0.23
CA ALA A 88 0.81 14.02 -0.29
C ALA A 88 1.82 14.70 -1.22
N ALA A 89 3.10 14.33 -1.18
CA ALA A 89 4.12 14.87 -2.06
C ALA A 89 3.77 14.68 -3.54
N GLY A 90 3.31 13.49 -3.93
CA GLY A 90 2.85 13.23 -5.30
C GLY A 90 1.58 14.02 -5.67
N ALA A 91 0.60 14.04 -4.76
CA ALA A 91 -0.65 14.80 -4.94
C ALA A 91 -0.38 16.30 -5.14
N TYR A 92 0.43 16.91 -4.27
CA TYR A 92 0.81 18.32 -4.36
C TYR A 92 1.68 18.61 -5.58
N THR A 93 2.59 17.71 -5.97
CA THR A 93 3.39 17.88 -7.20
C THR A 93 2.50 17.97 -8.42
N THR A 94 1.55 17.03 -8.55
CA THR A 94 0.57 17.04 -9.65
C THR A 94 -0.35 18.26 -9.58
N ALA A 95 -0.85 18.60 -8.39
CA ALA A 95 -1.72 19.76 -8.21
C ALA A 95 -1.05 21.06 -8.64
N ASN A 96 0.21 21.31 -8.22
CA ASN A 96 0.94 22.51 -8.58
C ASN A 96 1.25 22.59 -10.08
N LEU A 97 1.75 21.50 -10.67
CA LEU A 97 2.09 21.47 -12.09
C LEU A 97 0.86 21.63 -12.99
N TYR A 98 -0.26 21.05 -12.60
CA TYR A 98 -1.51 21.20 -13.34
C TYR A 98 -2.15 22.58 -13.12
N PHE A 99 -2.23 23.06 -11.88
CA PHE A 99 -2.92 24.30 -11.53
C PHE A 99 -2.16 25.55 -12.01
N HIS A 100 -0.85 25.63 -11.77
CA HIS A 100 -0.05 26.82 -12.09
C HIS A 100 0.53 26.79 -13.52
N PHE A 101 0.96 25.62 -13.99
CA PHE A 101 1.66 25.49 -15.28
C PHE A 101 0.79 24.87 -16.39
N GLY A 102 -0.42 24.40 -16.06
CA GLY A 102 -1.31 23.78 -17.05
C GLY A 102 -0.79 22.47 -17.63
N ILE A 103 0.21 21.84 -16.99
CA ILE A 103 0.82 20.61 -17.48
C ILE A 103 -0.17 19.46 -17.30
N SER A 104 -0.39 18.69 -18.35
CA SER A 104 -1.26 17.51 -18.33
C SER A 104 -0.91 16.58 -17.15
N PRO A 105 -1.90 16.12 -16.36
CA PRO A 105 -1.66 15.24 -15.21
C PRO A 105 -1.01 13.89 -15.56
N TRP A 106 -1.08 13.46 -16.82
CA TRP A 106 -0.36 12.27 -17.27
C TRP A 106 1.15 12.47 -17.21
N LEU A 107 1.61 13.67 -17.58
CA LEU A 107 3.03 14.04 -17.57
C LEU A 107 3.50 14.34 -16.14
N THR A 108 2.61 14.77 -15.24
CA THR A 108 2.96 15.06 -13.85
C THR A 108 3.23 13.80 -13.03
N LEU A 109 2.84 12.61 -13.51
CA LEU A 109 3.14 11.33 -12.83
C LEU A 109 4.64 11.10 -12.66
N ILE A 110 5.46 11.47 -13.66
CA ILE A 110 6.92 11.32 -13.61
C ILE A 110 7.55 12.21 -12.54
N PRO A 111 7.35 13.55 -12.53
CA PRO A 111 7.88 14.38 -11.46
C PRO A 111 7.28 14.01 -10.10
N ALA A 112 6.03 13.54 -10.02
CA ALA A 112 5.48 13.04 -8.76
C ALA A 112 6.26 11.84 -8.21
N VAL A 113 6.65 10.88 -9.06
CA VAL A 113 7.55 9.77 -8.66
C VAL A 113 8.88 10.32 -8.17
N VAL A 114 9.52 11.21 -8.94
CA VAL A 114 10.84 11.76 -8.60
C VAL A 114 10.81 12.50 -7.27
N VAL A 115 9.83 13.38 -7.06
CA VAL A 115 9.68 14.16 -5.82
C VAL A 115 9.38 13.23 -4.65
N ALA A 116 8.43 12.30 -4.79
CA ALA A 116 8.09 11.37 -3.71
C ALA A 116 9.27 10.47 -3.32
N SER A 117 10.01 9.94 -4.30
CA SER A 117 11.22 9.15 -4.05
C SER A 117 12.34 9.99 -3.43
N ALA A 118 12.54 11.24 -3.86
CA ALA A 118 13.55 12.14 -3.30
C ALA A 118 13.25 12.49 -1.84
N VAL A 119 11.99 12.85 -1.53
CA VAL A 119 11.53 13.11 -0.17
C VAL A 119 11.71 11.86 0.70
N ALA A 120 11.36 10.67 0.18
CA ALA A 120 11.57 9.42 0.88
C ALA A 120 13.04 9.14 1.18
N LEU A 121 13.94 9.33 0.22
CA LEU A 121 15.38 9.15 0.45
C LEU A 121 15.91 10.13 1.51
N ALA A 122 15.53 11.40 1.44
CA ALA A 122 15.95 12.43 2.39
C ALA A 122 15.50 12.12 3.82
N VAL A 123 14.25 11.67 3.98
CA VAL A 123 13.64 11.41 5.28
C VAL A 123 14.00 10.02 5.82
N SER A 124 14.16 9.03 4.94
CA SER A 124 14.46 7.65 5.34
C SER A 124 15.93 7.41 5.64
N TRP A 125 16.85 8.21 5.08
CA TRP A 125 18.27 8.12 5.41
C TRP A 125 18.60 8.30 6.90
N PRO A 126 18.08 9.32 7.62
CA PRO A 126 18.29 9.43 9.06
C PRO A 126 17.42 8.44 9.85
N THR A 127 16.17 8.20 9.45
CA THR A 127 15.25 7.37 10.24
C THR A 127 15.57 5.88 10.19
N PHE A 128 16.19 5.36 9.13
CA PHE A 128 16.65 3.96 9.08
C PHE A 128 17.82 3.65 10.02
N ARG A 129 18.39 4.66 10.70
CA ARG A 129 19.35 4.45 11.79
C ARG A 129 18.67 4.05 13.10
N LEU A 130 17.36 4.23 13.21
CA LEU A 130 16.56 3.84 14.36
C LEU A 130 16.27 2.34 14.32
N LYS A 131 16.31 1.67 15.48
CA LYS A 131 16.05 0.24 15.60
C LYS A 131 14.64 -0.02 16.16
N GLY A 132 14.02 -1.12 15.73
CA GLY A 132 12.76 -1.59 16.30
C GLY A 132 11.59 -0.60 16.11
N PRO A 133 10.71 -0.42 17.12
CA PRO A 133 9.50 0.40 16.99
C PRO A 133 9.77 1.89 16.71
N PHE A 134 10.97 2.38 17.05
CA PHE A 134 11.32 3.79 16.91
C PHE A 134 11.26 4.27 15.45
N PHE A 135 11.51 3.39 14.47
CA PHE A 135 11.32 3.75 13.05
C PHE A 135 9.87 4.11 12.75
N ALA A 136 8.92 3.28 13.18
CA ALA A 136 7.50 3.52 12.96
C ALA A 136 7.05 4.84 13.62
N ILE A 137 7.45 5.05 14.88
CA ILE A 137 7.13 6.27 15.64
C ILE A 137 7.72 7.51 14.96
N ALA A 138 8.98 7.46 14.52
CA ALA A 138 9.62 8.57 13.82
C ALA A 138 8.90 8.90 12.51
N THR A 139 8.51 7.89 11.72
CA THR A 139 7.77 8.11 10.47
C THR A 139 6.36 8.65 10.69
N LEU A 140 5.71 8.31 11.81
CA LEU A 140 4.44 8.93 12.21
C LEU A 140 4.64 10.39 12.58
N ALA A 141 5.66 10.71 13.37
CA ALA A 141 6.00 12.10 13.71
C ALA A 141 6.32 12.93 12.46
N LEU A 142 6.99 12.34 11.47
CA LEU A 142 7.25 12.98 10.17
C LEU A 142 5.97 13.28 9.39
N ASN A 143 4.95 12.43 9.50
CA ASN A 143 3.63 12.72 8.91
C ASN A 143 2.99 13.96 9.54
N GLU A 144 3.07 14.10 10.87
CA GLU A 144 2.57 15.29 11.59
C GLU A 144 3.38 16.55 11.25
N VAL A 145 4.70 16.44 11.16
CA VAL A 145 5.54 17.57 10.71
C VAL A 145 5.14 17.98 9.29
N ALA A 146 4.96 17.02 8.38
CA ALA A 146 4.50 17.31 7.03
C ALA A 146 3.11 17.96 7.02
N PHE A 147 2.20 17.55 7.91
CA PHE A 147 0.87 18.15 8.05
C PHE A 147 0.96 19.61 8.46
N VAL A 148 1.77 19.93 9.48
CA VAL A 148 2.00 21.32 9.92
C VAL A 148 2.65 22.15 8.82
N LEU A 149 3.68 21.63 8.16
CA LEU A 149 4.34 22.32 7.04
C LEU A 149 3.38 22.56 5.87
N ALA A 150 2.53 21.59 5.55
CA ALA A 150 1.52 21.73 4.51
C ALA A 150 0.43 22.75 4.88
N ASN A 151 0.17 23.00 6.16
CA ASN A 151 -0.71 24.10 6.57
C ASN A 151 0.01 25.46 6.57
N TYR A 152 1.33 25.47 6.80
CA TYR A 152 2.13 26.70 6.84
C TYR A 152 2.44 27.27 5.44
N PHE A 153 2.84 26.42 4.49
CA PHE A 153 3.25 26.84 3.15
C PHE A 153 2.07 27.02 2.18
N ASP A 154 1.28 28.06 2.42
CA ASP A 154 0.09 28.41 1.62
C ASP A 154 0.35 28.48 0.10
N GLY A 155 1.49 29.04 -0.34
CA GLY A 155 1.83 29.16 -1.75
C GLY A 155 2.10 27.84 -2.47
N LEU A 156 2.42 26.76 -1.74
CA LEU A 156 2.71 25.44 -2.33
C LEU A 156 1.56 24.45 -2.15
N THR A 157 0.81 24.53 -1.07
CA THR A 157 -0.23 23.55 -0.72
C THR A 157 -1.64 24.12 -0.72
N GLY A 158 -1.78 25.45 -0.83
CA GLY A 158 -3.03 26.17 -0.54
C GLY A 158 -3.30 26.32 0.97
N GLY A 159 -2.40 25.84 1.83
CA GLY A 159 -2.52 25.93 3.28
C GLY A 159 -3.81 25.26 3.78
N PRO A 160 -4.47 25.82 4.81
CA PRO A 160 -5.72 25.27 5.34
C PRO A 160 -6.90 25.35 4.35
N ARG A 161 -6.82 26.20 3.33
CA ARG A 161 -7.87 26.34 2.29
C ARG A 161 -7.77 25.24 1.23
N GLY A 162 -6.63 24.57 1.13
CA GLY A 162 -6.35 23.63 0.06
C GLY A 162 -6.35 24.26 -1.34
N MET A 163 -6.26 23.40 -2.35
CA MET A 163 -6.29 23.76 -3.76
C MET A 163 -7.40 23.01 -4.48
N MET A 164 -8.30 23.76 -5.13
CA MET A 164 -9.34 23.18 -5.99
C MET A 164 -8.85 23.17 -7.44
N LEU A 165 -8.71 21.98 -8.01
CA LEU A 165 -8.20 21.79 -9.37
C LEU A 165 -9.28 22.16 -10.39
N PRO A 166 -8.94 22.93 -11.45
CA PRO A 166 -9.91 23.40 -12.42
C PRO A 166 -10.56 22.22 -13.17
N PHE A 167 -11.89 22.29 -13.31
CA PHE A 167 -12.64 21.32 -14.09
C PHE A 167 -12.49 21.62 -15.59
N ARG A 168 -11.60 20.86 -16.25
CA ARG A 168 -11.42 20.92 -17.70
C ARG A 168 -11.61 19.52 -18.27
N ALA A 169 -12.86 19.19 -18.61
CA ALA A 169 -13.19 17.86 -19.12
C ALA A 169 -12.34 17.52 -20.35
N GLY A 170 -11.73 16.34 -20.35
CA GLY A 170 -10.86 15.90 -21.42
C GLY A 170 -9.90 14.82 -20.96
N PHE A 171 -9.56 13.92 -21.88
CA PHE A 171 -8.59 12.88 -21.62
C PHE A 171 -7.24 13.48 -21.22
N GLU A 172 -6.78 14.53 -21.90
CA GLU A 172 -5.52 15.22 -21.62
C GLU A 172 -5.42 15.74 -20.18
N ASN A 173 -6.54 16.16 -19.61
CA ASN A 173 -6.59 16.73 -18.26
C ASN A 173 -6.89 15.68 -17.19
N MET A 174 -7.07 14.40 -17.55
CA MET A 174 -7.49 13.33 -16.63
C MET A 174 -8.79 13.69 -15.88
N VAL A 175 -9.67 14.50 -16.48
CA VAL A 175 -10.96 14.89 -15.91
C VAL A 175 -12.08 14.33 -16.78
N PHE A 176 -12.84 13.41 -16.19
CA PHE A 176 -13.94 12.72 -16.87
C PHE A 176 -15.28 12.94 -16.14
N THR A 177 -16.36 13.01 -16.91
CA THR A 177 -17.74 13.09 -16.38
C THR A 177 -18.22 11.73 -15.85
N SER A 178 -17.83 10.65 -16.53
CA SER A 178 -18.15 9.28 -16.10
C SER A 178 -17.13 8.76 -15.07
N LYS A 179 -17.56 7.83 -14.21
CA LYS A 179 -16.69 7.11 -13.26
C LYS A 179 -15.89 5.99 -13.93
N LEU A 180 -16.32 5.52 -15.10
CA LEU A 180 -15.70 4.42 -15.83
C LEU A 180 -14.22 4.67 -16.18
N PRO A 181 -13.81 5.83 -16.72
CA PRO A 181 -12.42 6.08 -17.04
C PRO A 181 -11.52 6.09 -15.80
N TYR A 182 -12.00 6.61 -14.67
CA TYR A 182 -11.26 6.57 -13.42
C TYR A 182 -11.06 5.13 -12.93
N ALA A 183 -12.08 4.27 -13.01
CA ALA A 183 -11.93 2.86 -12.67
C ALA A 183 -10.87 2.17 -13.53
N ILE A 184 -10.84 2.44 -14.85
CA ILE A 184 -9.82 1.90 -15.76
C ILE A 184 -8.42 2.38 -15.36
N ILE A 185 -8.24 3.67 -15.06
CA ILE A 185 -6.96 4.23 -14.64
C ILE A 185 -6.48 3.62 -13.32
N MET A 186 -7.38 3.46 -12.34
CA MET A 186 -7.03 2.87 -11.04
C MET A 186 -6.71 1.38 -11.14
N ILE A 187 -7.39 0.64 -12.02
CA ILE A 187 -7.03 -0.75 -12.36
C ILE A 187 -5.63 -0.79 -13.00
N GLY A 188 -5.36 0.11 -13.95
CA GLY A 188 -4.03 0.23 -14.56
C GLY A 188 -2.93 0.47 -13.53
N PHE A 189 -3.16 1.40 -12.59
CA PHE A 189 -2.25 1.65 -11.47
C PHE A 189 -2.05 0.41 -10.58
N LEU A 190 -3.11 -0.29 -10.20
CA LEU A 190 -3.03 -1.54 -9.45
C LEU A 190 -2.16 -2.57 -10.19
N LEU A 191 -2.38 -2.76 -11.49
CA LEU A 191 -1.60 -3.72 -12.28
C LEU A 191 -0.12 -3.32 -12.34
N VAL A 192 0.19 -2.04 -12.58
CA VAL A 192 1.57 -1.53 -12.59
C VAL A 192 2.25 -1.76 -11.23
N THR A 193 1.57 -1.48 -10.12
CA THR A 193 2.13 -1.71 -8.77
C THR A 193 2.35 -3.21 -8.49
N LEU A 194 1.43 -4.10 -8.90
CA LEU A 194 1.59 -5.55 -8.75
C LEU A 194 2.75 -6.08 -9.59
N VAL A 195 2.88 -5.65 -10.85
CA VAL A 195 4.01 -6.01 -11.71
C VAL A 195 5.32 -5.52 -11.10
N THR A 196 5.36 -4.27 -10.64
CA THR A 196 6.56 -3.71 -10.00
C THR A 196 6.93 -4.48 -8.74
N ALA A 197 5.95 -4.80 -7.88
CA ALA A 197 6.17 -5.62 -6.70
C ALA A 197 6.65 -7.04 -7.05
N ALA A 198 6.12 -7.65 -8.11
CA ALA A 198 6.53 -8.97 -8.58
C ALA A 198 7.97 -8.99 -9.12
N ILE A 199 8.37 -7.92 -9.83
CA ILE A 199 9.74 -7.70 -10.30
C ILE A 199 10.68 -7.50 -9.11
N VAL A 200 10.32 -6.60 -8.18
CA VAL A 200 11.15 -6.32 -6.99
C VAL A 200 11.37 -7.59 -6.17
N LEU A 201 10.30 -8.35 -5.89
CA LEU A 201 10.35 -9.57 -5.09
C LEU A 201 11.30 -10.64 -5.67
N ARG A 202 11.43 -10.70 -7.01
CA ARG A 202 12.29 -11.66 -7.73
C ARG A 202 13.65 -11.11 -8.13
N SER A 203 13.89 -9.82 -7.91
CA SER A 203 15.16 -9.17 -8.18
C SER A 203 16.14 -9.37 -7.01
N ARG A 204 17.42 -9.05 -7.24
CA ARG A 204 18.44 -9.01 -6.17
C ARG A 204 18.00 -8.13 -4.99
N LEU A 205 17.30 -7.03 -5.26
CA LEU A 205 16.77 -6.14 -4.24
C LEU A 205 15.79 -6.86 -3.32
N GLY A 206 14.89 -7.67 -3.87
CA GLY A 206 13.90 -8.44 -3.09
C GLY A 206 14.54 -9.47 -2.17
N TYR A 207 15.56 -10.19 -2.65
CA TYR A 207 16.31 -11.13 -1.81
C TYR A 207 17.06 -10.42 -0.68
N TYR A 208 17.70 -9.28 -0.97
CA TYR A 208 18.37 -8.49 0.07
C TYR A 208 17.38 -7.88 1.07
N LEU A 209 16.21 -7.40 0.63
CA LEU A 209 15.16 -6.90 1.53
C LEU A 209 14.67 -7.99 2.47
N GLN A 210 14.46 -9.21 1.97
CA GLN A 210 14.05 -10.35 2.79
C GLN A 210 15.14 -10.78 3.77
N ALA A 211 16.41 -10.79 3.35
CA ALA A 211 17.54 -11.07 4.25
C ALA A 211 17.64 -10.03 5.38
N VAL A 212 17.54 -8.74 5.04
CA VAL A 212 17.51 -7.63 6.01
C VAL A 212 16.32 -7.74 6.96
N ARG A 213 15.16 -8.17 6.47
CA ARG A 213 13.96 -8.39 7.30
C ARG A 213 14.15 -9.50 8.33
N LEU A 214 14.91 -10.54 8.01
CA LEU A 214 15.14 -11.67 8.92
C LEU A 214 16.12 -11.30 10.04
N ASP A 215 17.29 -10.79 9.66
CA ASP A 215 18.32 -10.35 10.61
C ASP A 215 19.24 -9.32 9.94
N GLU A 216 19.19 -8.08 10.43
CA GLU A 216 19.98 -6.98 9.89
C GLU A 216 21.48 -7.12 10.13
N ASP A 217 21.88 -7.71 11.26
CA ASP A 217 23.28 -7.86 11.64
C ASP A 217 23.90 -9.07 10.90
N ALA A 218 23.13 -10.15 10.69
CA ALA A 218 23.54 -11.25 9.82
C ALA A 218 23.63 -10.84 8.34
N ALA A 219 22.68 -10.05 7.84
CA ALA A 219 22.77 -9.51 6.48
C ALA A 219 24.03 -8.65 6.30
N ARG A 220 24.40 -7.87 7.32
CA ARG A 220 25.60 -7.03 7.30
C ARG A 220 26.89 -7.85 7.32
N SER A 221 26.94 -8.97 8.04
CA SER A 221 28.14 -9.82 8.14
C SER A 221 28.50 -10.49 6.80
N VAL A 222 27.51 -10.77 5.94
CA VAL A 222 27.71 -11.28 4.57
C VAL A 222 27.90 -10.18 3.52
N GLY A 223 28.10 -8.93 3.94
CA GLY A 223 28.44 -7.80 3.07
C GLY A 223 27.25 -7.07 2.43
N ILE A 224 26.01 -7.32 2.86
CA ILE A 224 24.85 -6.59 2.34
C ILE A 224 24.83 -5.18 2.94
N GLY A 225 24.83 -4.17 2.07
CA GLY A 225 24.66 -2.76 2.47
C GLY A 225 23.22 -2.48 2.94
N VAL A 226 22.90 -2.83 4.19
CA VAL A 226 21.55 -2.75 4.79
C VAL A 226 20.87 -1.41 4.51
N LEU A 227 21.55 -0.30 4.78
CA LEU A 227 20.99 1.05 4.57
C LEU A 227 20.65 1.31 3.09
N ARG A 228 21.55 0.94 2.17
CA ARG A 228 21.34 1.14 0.72
C ARG A 228 20.14 0.33 0.23
N VAL A 229 20.01 -0.91 0.66
CA VAL A 229 18.91 -1.80 0.29
C VAL A 229 17.57 -1.25 0.80
N LYS A 230 17.51 -0.83 2.07
CA LYS A 230 16.32 -0.21 2.65
C LYS A 230 15.93 1.07 1.91
N LEU A 231 16.90 1.94 1.59
CA LEU A 231 16.68 3.18 0.85
C LEU A 231 16.16 2.93 -0.57
N MET A 232 16.71 1.95 -1.29
CA MET A 232 16.23 1.59 -2.63
C MET A 232 14.79 1.05 -2.57
N GLY A 233 14.49 0.15 -1.63
CA GLY A 233 13.13 -0.35 -1.43
C GLY A 233 12.14 0.75 -1.07
N MET A 234 12.58 1.70 -0.22
CA MET A 234 11.80 2.86 0.16
C MET A 234 11.52 3.80 -1.01
N ALA A 235 12.52 4.08 -1.85
CA ALA A 235 12.36 4.95 -3.00
C ALA A 235 11.34 4.41 -4.01
N VAL A 236 11.38 3.09 -4.29
CA VAL A 236 10.40 2.42 -5.16
C VAL A 236 9.01 2.48 -4.54
N SER A 237 8.90 2.15 -3.24
CA SER A 237 7.64 2.20 -2.49
C SER A 237 7.02 3.59 -2.53
N ALA A 238 7.78 4.62 -2.16
CA ALA A 238 7.33 6.01 -2.12
C ALA A 238 7.00 6.58 -3.50
N GLY A 239 7.78 6.22 -4.54
CA GLY A 239 7.51 6.64 -5.91
C GLY A 239 6.15 6.16 -6.40
N LEU A 240 5.83 4.88 -6.19
CA LEU A 240 4.51 4.33 -6.52
C LEU A 240 3.40 4.94 -5.66
N THR A 241 3.67 5.20 -4.37
CA THR A 241 2.73 5.90 -3.49
C THR A 241 2.44 7.33 -3.98
N GLY A 242 3.44 8.04 -4.50
CA GLY A 242 3.28 9.38 -5.10
C GLY A 242 2.43 9.38 -6.38
N VAL A 243 2.52 8.32 -7.20
CA VAL A 243 1.60 8.12 -8.34
C VAL A 243 0.17 7.96 -7.83
N GLY A 244 -0.04 7.13 -6.81
CA GLY A 244 -1.37 6.97 -6.19
C GLY A 244 -1.93 8.28 -5.64
N GLY A 245 -1.08 9.12 -5.03
CA GLY A 245 -1.44 10.48 -4.60
C GLY A 245 -1.84 11.40 -5.75
N SER A 246 -1.12 11.35 -6.86
CA SER A 246 -1.42 12.13 -8.07
C SER A 246 -2.77 11.74 -8.67
N LEU A 247 -3.03 10.44 -8.79
CA LEU A 247 -4.30 9.93 -9.28
C LEU A 247 -5.45 10.27 -8.35
N PHE A 248 -5.24 10.19 -7.04
CA PHE A 248 -6.23 10.60 -6.05
C PHE A 248 -6.55 12.09 -6.15
N ALA A 249 -5.53 12.96 -6.27
CA ALA A 249 -5.70 14.40 -6.43
C ALA A 249 -6.56 14.75 -7.65
N MET A 250 -6.32 14.11 -8.79
CA MET A 250 -7.13 14.32 -10.00
C MET A 250 -8.54 13.72 -9.88
N TYR A 251 -8.70 12.62 -9.12
CA TYR A 251 -9.98 11.99 -8.90
C TYR A 251 -10.93 12.84 -8.03
N ILE A 252 -10.42 13.37 -6.90
CA ILE A 252 -11.21 14.19 -5.97
C ILE A 252 -11.25 15.67 -6.39
N ARG A 253 -10.25 16.13 -7.14
CA ARG A 253 -10.06 17.52 -7.64
C ARG A 253 -9.97 18.58 -6.55
N TYR A 254 -9.74 18.16 -5.32
CA TYR A 254 -9.54 19.04 -4.18
C TYR A 254 -8.43 18.44 -3.32
N VAL A 255 -7.44 19.28 -3.00
CA VAL A 255 -6.21 18.84 -2.36
C VAL A 255 -5.97 19.72 -1.14
N ASP A 256 -6.13 19.15 0.04
CA ASP A 256 -5.95 19.84 1.31
C ASP A 256 -5.14 18.98 2.30
N PRO A 257 -4.42 19.61 3.25
CA PRO A 257 -3.62 18.86 4.22
C PRO A 257 -4.41 17.84 5.05
N PRO A 258 -5.62 18.16 5.56
CA PRO A 258 -6.44 17.20 6.30
C PRO A 258 -6.75 15.93 5.53
N THR A 259 -7.15 16.02 4.26
CA THR A 259 -7.48 14.83 3.47
C THR A 259 -6.25 13.99 3.12
N LEU A 260 -5.13 14.63 2.76
CA LEU A 260 -3.95 13.91 2.24
C LEU A 260 -3.04 13.33 3.33
N LEU A 261 -2.91 14.05 4.45
CA LEU A 261 -1.99 13.71 5.54
C LEU A 261 -2.72 13.18 6.77
N SER A 262 -4.03 12.91 6.67
CA SER A 262 -4.78 12.19 7.71
C SER A 262 -4.15 10.83 7.98
N ILE A 263 -3.74 10.64 9.23
CA ILE A 263 -3.23 9.36 9.74
C ILE A 263 -4.29 8.28 9.55
N GLN A 264 -5.56 8.59 9.80
CA GLN A 264 -6.64 7.60 9.77
C GLN A 264 -7.03 7.20 8.34
N ASP A 265 -7.17 8.18 7.45
CA ASP A 265 -7.75 7.95 6.12
C ASP A 265 -6.72 7.50 5.09
N VAL A 266 -5.46 7.87 5.29
CA VAL A 266 -4.38 7.65 4.33
C VAL A 266 -3.23 6.91 5.02
N GLY A 267 -2.56 7.55 5.99
CA GLY A 267 -1.28 7.07 6.54
C GLY A 267 -1.29 5.63 7.09
N VAL A 268 -2.31 5.28 7.87
CA VAL A 268 -2.44 3.95 8.49
C VAL A 268 -3.30 3.02 7.64
N ARG A 269 -4.19 3.56 6.81
CA ARG A 269 -5.18 2.76 6.06
C ARG A 269 -4.54 1.77 5.09
N PHE A 270 -3.61 2.19 4.24
CA PHE A 270 -2.95 1.24 3.32
C PHE A 270 -2.05 0.23 4.03
N LEU A 271 -1.49 0.56 5.20
CA LEU A 271 -0.81 -0.41 6.06
C LEU A 271 -1.79 -1.46 6.58
N LEU A 272 -2.93 -1.04 7.12
CA LEU A 272 -3.96 -1.94 7.64
C LEU A 272 -4.49 -2.87 6.56
N ILE A 273 -4.77 -2.33 5.38
CA ILE A 273 -5.17 -3.11 4.21
C ILE A 273 -4.12 -4.19 3.89
N SER A 274 -2.83 -3.82 3.87
CA SER A 274 -1.75 -4.79 3.67
C SER A 274 -1.63 -5.80 4.81
N LEU A 275 -1.89 -5.38 6.06
CA LEU A 275 -1.80 -6.21 7.25
C LEU A 275 -2.87 -7.30 7.25
N ILE A 276 -4.11 -6.90 7.01
CA ILE A 276 -5.28 -7.79 6.95
C ILE A 276 -5.17 -8.71 5.75
N GLY A 277 -4.74 -8.18 4.60
CA GLY A 277 -4.55 -8.97 3.39
C GLY A 277 -3.47 -10.04 3.48
N GLY A 278 -2.36 -9.71 4.16
CA GLY A 278 -1.21 -10.60 4.37
C GLY A 278 0.11 -9.92 4.03
N VAL A 279 0.79 -9.41 5.06
CA VAL A 279 2.08 -8.68 4.94
C VAL A 279 3.17 -9.56 4.33
N GLY A 280 3.90 -9.01 3.37
CA GLY A 280 5.02 -9.70 2.71
C GLY A 280 4.59 -10.75 1.69
N THR A 281 3.32 -10.79 1.31
CA THR A 281 2.84 -11.58 0.17
C THR A 281 2.58 -10.66 -1.03
N LEU A 282 2.65 -11.19 -2.26
CA LEU A 282 2.43 -10.39 -3.47
C LEU A 282 0.97 -9.93 -3.62
N TYR A 283 0.02 -10.84 -3.37
CA TYR A 283 -1.42 -10.59 -3.57
C TYR A 283 -2.19 -10.27 -2.28
N GLY A 284 -1.55 -10.37 -1.10
CA GLY A 284 -2.16 -10.03 0.18
C GLY A 284 -2.78 -8.63 0.18
N PRO A 285 -2.02 -7.58 -0.15
CA PRO A 285 -2.55 -6.21 -0.17
C PRO A 285 -3.79 -6.05 -1.05
N LEU A 286 -3.85 -6.73 -2.20
CA LEU A 286 -5.01 -6.73 -3.08
C LEU A 286 -6.22 -7.42 -2.41
N ALA A 287 -6.03 -8.59 -1.81
CA ALA A 287 -7.10 -9.28 -1.09
C ALA A 287 -7.63 -8.46 0.09
N GLY A 288 -6.72 -7.78 0.81
CA GLY A 288 -7.08 -6.84 1.87
C GLY A 288 -7.93 -5.69 1.34
N ALA A 289 -7.57 -5.11 0.19
CA ALA A 289 -8.31 -3.98 -0.39
C ALA A 289 -9.71 -4.41 -0.87
N LEU A 290 -9.80 -5.57 -1.52
CA LEU A 290 -11.06 -6.17 -1.98
C LEU A 290 -12.03 -6.47 -0.83
N LEU A 291 -11.53 -6.72 0.37
CA LEU A 291 -12.37 -6.90 1.55
C LEU A 291 -12.72 -5.57 2.21
N ILE A 292 -11.70 -4.78 2.55
CA ILE A 292 -11.86 -3.63 3.46
C ILE A 292 -12.53 -2.46 2.78
N VAL A 293 -12.19 -2.15 1.52
CA VAL A 293 -12.73 -0.97 0.84
C VAL A 293 -14.24 -1.10 0.59
N PRO A 294 -14.76 -2.17 -0.03
CA PRO A 294 -16.20 -2.33 -0.22
C PRO A 294 -16.96 -2.38 1.11
N LEU A 295 -16.39 -3.03 2.12
CA LEU A 295 -16.95 -3.11 3.47
C LEU A 295 -17.10 -1.71 4.09
N GLU A 296 -16.06 -0.88 4.03
CA GLU A 296 -16.12 0.51 4.51
C GLU A 296 -17.21 1.33 3.80
N PHE A 297 -17.32 1.20 2.47
CA PHE A 297 -18.37 1.87 1.70
C PHE A 297 -19.77 1.40 2.11
N GLN A 298 -19.95 0.09 2.30
CA GLN A 298 -21.24 -0.46 2.70
C GLN A 298 -21.63 -0.04 4.12
N LEU A 299 -20.69 -0.10 5.08
CA LEU A 299 -20.92 0.40 6.43
C LEU A 299 -21.26 1.89 6.43
N ARG A 300 -20.57 2.69 5.61
CA ARG A 300 -20.84 4.11 5.51
C ARG A 300 -22.23 4.37 4.90
N ALA A 301 -22.63 3.59 3.91
CA ALA A 301 -23.94 3.72 3.27
C ALA A 301 -25.09 3.33 4.20
N THR A 302 -24.92 2.31 5.05
CA THR A 302 -25.98 1.80 5.94
C THR A 302 -26.00 2.46 7.32
N LEU A 303 -24.84 2.65 7.94
CA LEU A 303 -24.70 3.16 9.31
C LEU A 303 -24.36 4.65 9.37
N GLY A 304 -23.77 5.20 8.31
CA GLY A 304 -23.36 6.60 8.28
C GLY A 304 -24.52 7.60 8.34
N SER A 305 -25.71 7.19 7.91
CA SER A 305 -26.94 7.99 8.01
C SER A 305 -27.66 7.83 9.36
N ALA A 306 -27.45 6.71 10.06
CA ALA A 306 -28.16 6.38 11.30
C ALA A 306 -27.43 6.90 12.55
N LEU A 307 -26.10 6.76 12.62
CA LEU A 307 -25.28 7.29 13.72
C LEU A 307 -24.00 7.94 13.17
N PRO A 308 -23.77 9.24 13.39
CA PRO A 308 -22.48 9.87 13.11
C PRO A 308 -21.36 9.13 13.85
N GLY A 309 -20.43 8.53 13.11
CA GLY A 309 -19.30 7.76 13.66
C GLY A 309 -19.58 6.28 13.97
N GLY A 310 -20.82 5.80 13.84
CA GLY A 310 -21.15 4.38 14.07
C GLY A 310 -20.44 3.44 13.09
N ASN A 311 -20.25 3.87 11.84
CA ASN A 311 -19.46 3.17 10.85
C ASN A 311 -17.98 2.98 11.29
N LEU A 312 -17.38 3.98 11.95
CA LEU A 312 -15.99 3.92 12.43
C LEU A 312 -15.84 2.95 13.61
N MET A 313 -16.83 2.90 14.51
CA MET A 313 -16.82 1.96 15.64
C MET A 313 -16.88 0.51 15.16
N VAL A 314 -17.78 0.19 14.24
CA VAL A 314 -17.92 -1.17 13.70
C VAL A 314 -16.69 -1.54 12.87
N LEU A 315 -16.16 -0.62 12.06
CA LEU A 315 -14.92 -0.84 11.32
C LEU A 315 -13.75 -1.14 12.28
N GLY A 316 -13.56 -0.33 13.33
CA GLY A 316 -12.52 -0.54 14.34
C GLY A 316 -12.65 -1.89 15.05
N ALA A 317 -13.86 -2.28 15.44
CA ALA A 317 -14.12 -3.58 16.06
C ALA A 317 -13.79 -4.75 15.10
N LEU A 318 -14.20 -4.65 13.84
CA LEU A 318 -13.87 -5.65 12.82
C LEU A 318 -12.36 -5.74 12.62
N LEU A 319 -11.66 -4.61 12.53
CA LEU A 319 -10.20 -4.58 12.42
C LEU A 319 -9.51 -5.29 13.59
N VAL A 320 -9.98 -5.08 14.83
CA VAL A 320 -9.46 -5.79 16.02
C VAL A 320 -9.72 -7.30 15.91
N ILE A 321 -10.91 -7.72 15.50
CA ILE A 321 -11.24 -9.14 15.30
C ILE A 321 -10.32 -9.74 14.23
N PHE A 322 -10.16 -9.09 13.08
CA PHE A 322 -9.25 -9.56 12.03
C PHE A 322 -7.80 -9.66 12.54
N ALA A 323 -7.31 -8.67 13.28
CA ALA A 323 -5.96 -8.71 13.84
C ALA A 323 -5.75 -9.84 14.87
N LEU A 324 -6.78 -10.16 15.67
CA LEU A 324 -6.71 -11.22 16.68
C LEU A 324 -6.80 -12.63 16.08
N PHE A 325 -7.72 -12.83 15.14
CA PHE A 325 -8.03 -14.17 14.61
C PHE A 325 -7.28 -14.51 13.30
N MET A 326 -6.85 -13.52 12.52
CA MET A 326 -6.14 -13.72 11.25
C MET A 326 -4.69 -13.22 11.31
N ARG A 327 -3.90 -13.76 12.26
CA ARG A 327 -2.48 -13.39 12.47
C ARG A 327 -1.56 -13.54 11.24
N LYS A 328 -1.92 -14.37 10.25
CA LYS A 328 -1.18 -14.54 8.99
C LYS A 328 -1.74 -13.71 7.82
N GLY A 329 -2.79 -12.92 8.06
CA GLY A 329 -3.61 -12.26 7.04
C GLY A 329 -4.49 -13.22 6.24
N LEU A 330 -5.40 -12.68 5.44
CA LEU A 330 -6.37 -13.43 4.64
C LEU A 330 -5.71 -14.48 3.75
N VAL A 331 -4.68 -14.08 2.98
CA VAL A 331 -4.01 -14.98 2.05
C VAL A 331 -3.27 -16.09 2.78
N GLY A 332 -2.64 -15.79 3.92
CA GLY A 332 -1.92 -16.79 4.73
C GLY A 332 -2.85 -17.79 5.41
N THR A 333 -4.03 -17.35 5.87
CA THR A 333 -5.05 -18.23 6.46
C THR A 333 -5.68 -19.14 5.40
N VAL A 334 -5.99 -18.62 4.21
CA VAL A 334 -6.54 -19.43 3.11
C VAL A 334 -5.53 -20.47 2.64
N SER A 335 -4.25 -20.13 2.51
CA SER A 335 -3.22 -21.12 2.13
C SER A 335 -3.05 -22.22 3.18
N ASP A 336 -3.05 -21.86 4.47
CA ASP A 336 -2.96 -22.84 5.57
C ASP A 336 -4.14 -23.83 5.57
N ILE A 337 -5.36 -23.33 5.29
CA ILE A 337 -6.57 -24.16 5.22
C ILE A 337 -6.49 -25.08 3.99
N TRP A 338 -6.08 -24.55 2.84
CA TRP A 338 -5.93 -25.33 1.61
C TRP A 338 -4.91 -26.45 1.77
N ASP A 339 -3.77 -26.18 2.40
CA ASP A 339 -2.72 -27.17 2.68
C ASP A 339 -3.16 -28.24 3.69
N ARG A 340 -4.09 -27.92 4.61
CA ARG A 340 -4.69 -28.89 5.53
C ARG A 340 -5.70 -29.81 4.84
N TYR A 341 -6.48 -29.28 3.89
CA TYR A 341 -7.42 -30.08 3.11
C TYR A 341 -6.74 -30.94 2.04
N GLY A 342 -5.65 -30.47 1.44
CA GLY A 342 -4.84 -31.26 0.52
C GLY A 342 -4.26 -32.54 1.16
N ARG A 343 -3.78 -32.44 2.40
CA ARG A 343 -3.23 -33.61 3.12
C ARG A 343 -4.26 -34.68 3.49
N ARG A 344 -5.53 -34.31 3.69
CA ARG A 344 -6.62 -35.28 3.94
C ARG A 344 -7.07 -36.03 2.69
N ARG A 345 -6.58 -35.64 1.51
CA ARG A 345 -6.92 -36.26 0.23
C ARG A 345 -5.84 -37.25 -0.25
N ASP A 346 -4.65 -37.19 0.37
CA ASP A 346 -3.50 -38.08 0.13
C ASP A 346 -3.31 -39.11 1.27
N GLU A 347 -4.17 -39.09 2.29
CA GLU A 347 -4.31 -40.10 3.36
C GLU A 347 -5.53 -40.99 3.09
#